data_AF-A0A4P9WZU1-F1
#
_entry.id   AF-A0A4P9WZU1-F1
#
_cell.length_a   1.000
_cell.length_b   1.000
_cell.length_c   1.000
_cell.angle_alpha   90.00
_cell.angle_beta   90.00
_cell.angle_gamma   90.00
#
_symmetry.space_group_name_H-M   'P 1'
#
loop_
_entity.id
_entity.type
_entity.pdbx_description
1 polymer ?
#
loop_
_entity_poly.entity_id
_entity_poly.type
_entity_poly.pdbx_seq_one_letter_code
_entity_poly.pdbx_strand_id
1 'polypeptide(L)'
;MEKYSKWRDPATGIQPFLTPQPPRSGASLSGLPSRAGVYGAWLLRAPLIVVRMLLLLVVGIVWMAADATDALPSHHRGVRRVRATLRRWRYFVLGRTALFLCGFYRIDYENAPARRGAHQLHAHADVALPGDVLVSNYQSYFDVLLLATYDAPIFTTISETGRVTPISVWQALLAPLCSPGADGAPVAMTLREASLYAQHTATTPAPLCIFPEGTPSNGRAVLRFTPVFDRLDVAHLGHRVHVTSLRYRWRHACPAYTEGSRAAHVCRMLGQVYQTVQVRRFSSREVRITAKPAVGPAASGAVAMDGGAAKLPGDSAVDTQIAAFLCMPWRLKRVNFGVPEKRAFLAYVEEQQRGEPAAGRAKRL
;
A
#
# COMPACT_ATOMS: atom_id res chain seq x y z
N MET A 1 22.24 18.01 6.30
CA MET A 1 21.46 16.74 6.18
C MET A 1 21.44 15.93 7.50
N GLU A 2 21.89 16.49 8.63
CA GLU A 2 22.03 15.76 9.90
C GLU A 2 20.71 15.60 10.67
N LYS A 3 19.71 16.46 10.43
CA LYS A 3 18.42 16.50 11.16
C LYS A 3 17.66 15.16 11.18
N TYR A 4 17.81 14.33 10.14
CA TYR A 4 17.11 13.04 10.01
C TYR A 4 18.06 11.84 9.94
N SER A 5 19.31 11.98 10.41
CA SER A 5 20.29 10.89 10.43
C SER A 5 19.81 9.69 11.25
N LYS A 6 19.12 9.94 12.38
CA LYS A 6 18.53 8.93 13.27
C LYS A 6 17.56 7.98 12.55
N TRP A 7 16.86 8.45 11.52
CA TRP A 7 15.84 7.70 10.78
C TRP A 7 16.40 6.98 9.54
N ARG A 8 17.73 6.81 9.50
CA ARG A 8 18.44 6.08 8.45
C ARG A 8 18.73 4.67 8.94
N ASP A 9 18.37 3.69 8.12
CA ASP A 9 18.63 2.29 8.45
C ASP A 9 20.13 2.02 8.31
N PRO A 10 20.82 1.51 9.35
CA PRO A 10 22.27 1.32 9.30
C PRO A 10 22.68 0.26 8.27
N ALA A 11 21.85 -0.77 8.05
CA ALA A 11 22.18 -1.85 7.12
C ALA A 11 22.06 -1.42 5.64
N THR A 12 21.02 -0.66 5.30
CA THR A 12 20.72 -0.31 3.91
C THR A 12 21.07 1.13 3.53
N GLY A 13 21.27 2.00 4.53
CA GLY A 13 21.44 3.44 4.36
C GLY A 13 20.16 4.16 3.93
N ILE A 14 19.00 3.49 3.88
CA ILE A 14 17.73 4.04 3.41
C ILE A 14 17.00 4.73 4.57
N GLN A 15 16.41 5.89 4.29
CA GLN A 15 15.48 6.55 5.20
C GLN A 15 14.04 6.27 4.72
N PRO A 16 13.31 5.30 5.30
CA PRO A 16 12.03 4.84 4.74
C PRO A 16 10.87 5.80 4.99
N PHE A 17 11.02 6.77 5.90
CA PHE A 17 9.95 7.70 6.30
C PHE A 17 10.10 9.10 5.71
N LEU A 18 11.18 9.37 4.99
CA LEU A 18 11.37 10.64 4.31
C LEU A 18 10.85 10.56 2.89
N THR A 19 10.21 11.64 2.44
CA THR A 19 9.75 11.71 1.06
C THR A 19 10.98 11.77 0.16
N PRO A 20 11.11 10.85 -0.82
CA PRO A 20 12.22 10.89 -1.74
C PRO A 20 12.19 12.19 -2.54
N GLN A 21 13.33 12.85 -2.63
CA GLN A 21 13.50 14.00 -3.50
C GLN A 21 13.42 13.55 -4.97
N PRO A 22 12.77 14.32 -5.86
CA PRO A 22 12.75 14.00 -7.27
C PRO A 22 14.19 13.87 -7.78
N PRO A 23 14.45 12.93 -8.70
CA PRO A 23 15.76 12.84 -9.33
C PRO A 23 16.07 14.21 -9.93
N ARG A 24 17.25 14.76 -9.61
CA ARG A 24 17.79 15.96 -10.25
C ARG A 24 18.06 15.60 -11.71
N SER A 25 17.05 15.61 -12.56
CA SER A 25 17.24 15.59 -14.01
C SER A 25 18.05 16.84 -14.34
N GLY A 26 19.22 16.64 -14.96
CA GLY A 26 20.16 17.68 -15.30
C GLY A 26 19.45 18.89 -15.92
N ALA A 27 19.79 20.07 -15.42
CA ALA A 27 19.40 21.32 -16.02
C ALA A 27 19.85 21.35 -17.48
N SER A 28 18.89 21.23 -18.40
CA SER A 28 18.97 21.61 -19.82
C SER A 28 17.56 21.32 -20.39
N LEU A 29 16.78 22.25 -20.95
CA LEU A 29 17.11 23.40 -21.79
C LEU A 29 15.94 24.42 -21.72
N SER A 30 15.63 24.93 -20.54
CA SER A 30 14.81 26.14 -20.32
C SER A 30 15.06 26.64 -18.90
N GLY A 31 16.22 27.29 -18.74
CA GLY A 31 16.67 27.86 -17.48
C GLY A 31 15.69 28.93 -16.96
N LEU A 32 15.65 29.03 -15.63
CA LEU A 32 14.80 29.92 -14.82
C LEU A 32 13.30 29.65 -15.00
N PRO A 33 12.55 29.34 -13.92
CA PRO A 33 11.16 29.74 -13.91
C PRO A 33 11.18 31.27 -13.98
N SER A 34 10.98 31.83 -15.18
CA SER A 34 10.46 33.19 -15.25
C SER A 34 9.25 33.19 -14.31
N ARG A 35 9.15 34.20 -13.44
CA ARG A 35 8.01 34.33 -12.52
C ARG A 35 6.69 34.09 -13.28
N ALA A 36 6.60 34.55 -14.52
CA ALA A 36 5.53 34.27 -15.48
C ALA A 36 5.27 32.77 -15.79
N GLY A 37 6.29 31.93 -15.96
CA GLY A 37 6.12 30.48 -16.19
C GLY A 37 5.64 29.72 -14.95
N VAL A 38 6.05 30.15 -13.75
CA VAL A 38 5.50 29.61 -12.50
C VAL A 38 4.07 30.11 -12.28
N TYR A 39 3.80 31.40 -12.47
CA TYR A 39 2.45 31.95 -12.36
C TYR A 39 1.50 31.36 -13.42
N GLY A 40 1.93 31.19 -14.66
CA GLY A 40 1.14 30.53 -15.72
C GLY A 40 0.88 29.05 -15.45
N ALA A 41 1.87 28.33 -14.91
CA ALA A 41 1.67 26.96 -14.46
C ALA A 41 0.71 26.88 -13.26
N TRP A 42 0.74 27.83 -12.33
CA TRP A 42 -0.22 27.93 -11.23
C TRP A 42 -1.62 28.30 -11.70
N LEU A 43 -1.75 29.23 -12.65
CA LEU A 43 -3.03 29.68 -13.21
C LEU A 43 -3.76 28.54 -13.92
N LEU A 44 -3.03 27.62 -14.56
CA LEU A 44 -3.63 26.45 -15.21
C LEU A 44 -3.82 25.26 -14.25
N ARG A 45 -2.92 25.06 -13.28
CA ARG A 45 -3.01 23.94 -12.34
C ARG A 45 -4.07 24.15 -11.27
N ALA A 46 -4.25 25.37 -10.78
CA ALA A 46 -5.27 25.68 -9.76
C ALA A 46 -6.69 25.30 -10.21
N PRO A 47 -7.21 25.73 -11.38
CA PRO A 47 -8.55 25.34 -11.82
C PRO A 47 -8.62 23.83 -12.08
N LEU A 48 -7.56 23.22 -12.62
CA LEU A 48 -7.51 21.76 -12.81
C LEU A 48 -7.63 21.01 -11.47
N ILE A 49 -6.94 21.45 -10.43
CA ILE A 49 -7.01 20.85 -9.08
C ILE A 49 -8.43 20.99 -8.54
N VAL A 50 -9.04 22.18 -8.64
CA VAL A 50 -10.40 22.43 -8.16
C VAL A 50 -11.41 21.54 -8.89
N VAL A 51 -11.36 21.49 -10.23
CA VAL A 51 -12.24 20.65 -11.03
C VAL A 51 -12.06 19.16 -10.67
N ARG A 52 -10.82 18.68 -10.56
CA ARG A 52 -10.55 17.28 -10.16
C ARG A 52 -11.03 16.98 -8.74
N MET A 53 -10.84 17.90 -7.79
CA MET A 53 -11.36 17.76 -6.43
C MET A 53 -12.88 17.64 -6.43
N LEU A 54 -13.59 18.49 -7.18
CA LEU A 54 -15.05 18.45 -7.28
C LEU A 54 -15.52 17.15 -7.93
N LEU A 55 -14.89 16.71 -9.02
CA LEU A 55 -15.22 15.44 -9.67
C LEU A 55 -14.96 14.24 -8.76
N LEU A 56 -13.83 14.23 -8.03
CA LEU A 56 -13.52 13.19 -7.05
C LEU A 56 -14.51 13.19 -5.89
N LEU A 57 -14.98 14.35 -5.44
CA LEU A 57 -16.02 14.45 -4.43
C LEU A 57 -17.33 13.82 -4.93
N VAL A 58 -17.75 14.12 -6.16
CA VAL A 58 -18.95 13.51 -6.76
C VAL A 58 -18.80 12.00 -6.89
N VAL A 59 -17.68 11.51 -7.42
CA VAL A 59 -17.39 10.07 -7.52
C VAL A 59 -17.38 9.43 -6.12
N GLY A 60 -16.81 10.12 -5.13
CA GLY A 60 -16.77 9.70 -3.73
C GLY A 60 -18.16 9.54 -3.13
N ILE A 61 -19.03 10.54 -3.31
CA ILE A 61 -20.42 10.51 -2.82
C ILE A 61 -21.20 9.35 -3.47
N VAL A 62 -21.07 9.18 -4.79
CA VAL A 62 -21.73 8.07 -5.51
C VAL A 62 -21.22 6.72 -5.02
N TRP A 63 -19.92 6.57 -4.78
CA TRP A 63 -19.34 5.34 -4.25
C TRP A 63 -19.81 5.09 -2.80
N MET A 64 -19.82 6.09 -1.93
CA MET A 64 -20.34 5.96 -0.56
C MET A 64 -21.82 5.55 -0.55
N ALA A 65 -22.64 6.14 -1.41
CA ALA A 65 -24.04 5.75 -1.57
C ALA A 65 -24.17 4.30 -2.05
N ALA A 66 -23.33 3.86 -2.98
CA ALA A 66 -23.28 2.48 -3.43
C ALA A 66 -22.85 1.51 -2.32
N ASP A 67 -21.84 1.83 -1.52
CA ASP A 67 -21.42 1.00 -0.39
C ASP A 67 -22.52 0.92 0.69
N ALA A 68 -23.29 1.99 0.91
CA ALA A 68 -24.41 1.97 1.84
C ALA A 68 -25.50 0.95 1.43
N THR A 69 -25.72 0.73 0.13
CA THR A 69 -26.63 -0.32 -0.34
C THR A 69 -26.14 -1.73 -0.03
N ASP A 70 -24.81 -1.92 0.04
CA ASP A 70 -24.19 -3.20 0.37
C ASP A 70 -24.25 -3.50 1.88
N ALA A 71 -24.44 -2.48 2.72
CA ALA A 71 -24.59 -2.65 4.17
C ALA A 71 -25.95 -3.27 4.57
N LEU A 72 -26.95 -3.22 3.69
CA LEU A 72 -28.27 -3.78 3.97
C LEU A 72 -28.20 -5.32 4.08
N PRO A 73 -28.60 -5.93 5.20
CA PRO A 73 -28.52 -7.38 5.37
C PRO A 73 -29.45 -8.09 4.38
N SER A 74 -28.94 -9.11 3.70
CA SER A 74 -29.75 -10.00 2.85
C SER A 74 -29.40 -11.46 3.16
N HIS A 75 -30.39 -12.21 3.62
CA HIS A 75 -30.20 -13.62 4.01
C HIS A 75 -30.15 -14.58 2.81
N HIS A 76 -30.65 -14.16 1.63
CA HIS A 76 -30.68 -15.01 0.45
C HIS A 76 -29.29 -15.16 -0.21
N ARG A 77 -28.80 -16.40 -0.29
CA ARG A 77 -27.47 -16.73 -0.87
C ARG A 77 -27.29 -16.25 -2.31
N GLY A 78 -28.34 -16.31 -3.13
CA GLY A 78 -28.31 -15.83 -4.52
C GLY A 78 -28.08 -14.32 -4.61
N VAL A 79 -28.78 -13.55 -3.76
CA VAL A 79 -28.64 -12.09 -3.68
C VAL A 79 -27.22 -11.69 -3.27
N ARG A 80 -26.60 -12.42 -2.34
CA ARG A 80 -25.20 -12.17 -1.91
C ARG A 80 -24.19 -12.32 -3.05
N ARG A 81 -24.36 -13.32 -3.93
CA ARG A 81 -23.48 -13.52 -5.10
C ARG A 81 -23.64 -12.40 -6.13
N VAL A 82 -24.90 -12.06 -6.45
CA VAL A 82 -25.18 -10.96 -7.39
C VAL A 82 -24.62 -9.64 -6.86
N ARG A 83 -24.78 -9.37 -5.56
CA ARG A 83 -24.19 -8.20 -4.90
C ARG A 83 -22.67 -8.20 -4.94
N ALA A 84 -22.01 -9.34 -4.76
CA ALA A 84 -20.56 -9.44 -4.88
C ALA A 84 -20.06 -9.08 -6.29
N THR A 85 -20.73 -9.59 -7.32
CA THR A 85 -20.42 -9.24 -8.72
C THR A 85 -20.69 -7.76 -9.00
N LEU A 86 -21.83 -7.23 -8.53
CA LEU A 86 -22.19 -5.82 -8.69
C LEU A 86 -21.22 -4.90 -7.95
N ARG A 87 -20.78 -5.27 -6.74
CA ARG A 87 -19.74 -4.57 -5.98
C ARG A 87 -18.45 -4.52 -6.78
N ARG A 88 -17.98 -5.65 -7.32
CA ARG A 88 -16.76 -5.70 -8.14
C ARG A 88 -16.85 -4.79 -9.36
N TRP A 89 -18.00 -4.81 -10.06
CA TRP A 89 -18.23 -3.94 -11.21
C TRP A 89 -18.23 -2.45 -10.82
N ARG A 90 -18.96 -2.07 -9.76
CA ARG A 90 -18.99 -0.68 -9.26
C ARG A 90 -17.61 -0.19 -8.85
N TYR A 91 -16.87 -1.02 -8.09
CA TYR A 91 -15.51 -0.70 -7.66
C TYR A 91 -14.57 -0.53 -8.85
N PHE A 92 -14.71 -1.36 -9.87
CA PHE A 92 -13.94 -1.22 -11.10
C PHE A 92 -14.25 0.12 -11.80
N VAL A 93 -15.53 0.45 -12.02
CA VAL A 93 -15.92 1.68 -12.73
C VAL A 93 -15.56 2.94 -11.93
N LEU A 94 -15.97 3.00 -10.66
CA LEU A 94 -15.75 4.17 -9.80
C LEU A 94 -14.27 4.32 -9.43
N GLY A 95 -13.60 3.21 -9.09
CA GLY A 95 -12.17 3.18 -8.81
C GLY A 95 -11.32 3.56 -10.01
N ARG A 96 -11.64 3.05 -11.21
CA ARG A 96 -10.93 3.43 -12.45
C ARG A 96 -11.13 4.90 -12.79
N THR A 97 -12.33 5.43 -12.57
CA THR A 97 -12.64 6.86 -12.75
C THR A 97 -11.86 7.71 -11.76
N ALA A 98 -11.83 7.33 -10.48
CA ALA A 98 -11.04 8.03 -9.46
C ALA A 98 -9.53 8.02 -9.78
N LEU A 99 -8.99 6.87 -10.21
CA LEU A 99 -7.59 6.74 -10.64
C LEU A 99 -7.30 7.61 -11.87
N PHE A 100 -8.23 7.66 -12.84
CA PHE A 100 -8.12 8.51 -14.02
C PHE A 100 -8.08 10.01 -13.63
N LEU A 101 -8.95 10.45 -12.73
CA LEU A 101 -8.99 11.83 -12.23
C LEU A 101 -7.70 12.19 -11.47
N CYS A 102 -7.08 11.23 -10.79
CA CYS A 102 -5.79 11.39 -10.13
C CYS A 102 -4.58 11.37 -11.09
N GLY A 103 -4.78 11.16 -12.40
CA GLY A 103 -3.73 11.16 -13.41
C GLY A 103 -3.11 9.79 -13.71
N PHE A 104 -3.67 8.70 -13.18
CA PHE A 104 -3.26 7.33 -13.50
C PHE A 104 -3.97 6.82 -14.76
N TYR A 105 -3.50 7.28 -15.91
CA TYR A 105 -4.06 6.85 -17.20
C TYR A 105 -3.59 5.45 -17.61
N ARG A 106 -2.31 5.16 -17.34
CA ARG A 106 -1.68 3.87 -17.67
C ARG A 106 -1.26 3.17 -16.38
N ILE A 107 -1.79 1.97 -16.19
CA ILE A 107 -1.47 1.08 -15.07
C ILE A 107 -0.87 -0.17 -15.71
N ASP A 108 0.44 -0.34 -15.54
CA ASP A 108 1.14 -1.51 -16.07
C ASP A 108 0.84 -2.68 -15.14
N TYR A 109 -0.09 -3.56 -15.53
CA TYR A 109 -0.43 -4.75 -14.77
C TYR A 109 0.29 -5.96 -15.37
N GLU A 110 1.27 -6.49 -14.63
CA GLU A 110 2.10 -7.61 -15.06
C GLU A 110 1.94 -8.79 -14.08
N ASN A 111 1.93 -10.00 -14.61
CA ASN A 111 2.10 -11.20 -13.79
C ASN A 111 3.59 -11.43 -13.57
N ALA A 112 4.02 -11.43 -12.32
CA ALA A 112 5.40 -11.70 -11.97
C ALA A 112 5.63 -13.21 -11.89
N PRO A 113 6.66 -13.75 -12.58
CA PRO A 113 7.05 -15.14 -12.38
C PRO A 113 7.60 -15.29 -10.96
N ALA A 114 7.21 -16.35 -10.24
CA ALA A 114 7.76 -16.62 -8.92
C ALA A 114 9.26 -16.98 -8.94
N ARG A 115 9.84 -17.25 -10.11
CA ARG A 115 11.27 -17.56 -10.28
C ARG A 115 11.97 -16.53 -11.14
N ARG A 116 13.15 -16.09 -10.67
CA ARG A 116 14.05 -15.21 -11.42
C ARG A 116 14.56 -15.96 -12.65
N GLY A 117 14.25 -15.47 -13.84
CA GLY A 117 14.68 -16.09 -15.11
C GLY A 117 13.80 -17.22 -15.63
N ALA A 118 12.68 -17.54 -14.96
CA ALA A 118 11.66 -18.39 -15.59
C ALA A 118 11.02 -17.62 -16.76
N HIS A 119 10.93 -18.28 -17.92
CA HIS A 119 10.18 -17.76 -19.06
C HIS A 119 8.76 -17.44 -18.57
N GLN A 120 8.18 -16.34 -19.07
CA GLN A 120 6.77 -16.00 -18.87
C GLN A 120 5.93 -17.09 -19.56
N LEU A 121 5.79 -18.25 -18.94
CA LEU A 121 4.61 -19.08 -19.17
C LEU A 121 3.46 -18.16 -18.80
N HIS A 122 2.50 -18.00 -19.72
CA HIS A 122 1.30 -17.18 -19.54
C HIS A 122 0.44 -17.73 -18.40
N ALA A 123 0.95 -17.67 -17.17
CA ALA A 123 0.22 -17.94 -15.96
C ALA A 123 -0.78 -16.80 -15.86
N HIS A 124 -2.03 -17.11 -16.18
CA HIS A 124 -3.14 -16.20 -15.93
C HIS A 124 -3.14 -15.82 -14.45
N ALA A 125 -3.35 -14.54 -14.17
CA ALA A 125 -3.53 -14.08 -12.80
C ALA A 125 -4.72 -14.82 -12.21
N ASP A 126 -4.51 -15.62 -11.17
CA ASP A 126 -5.61 -16.27 -10.46
C ASP A 126 -6.51 -15.16 -9.87
N VAL A 127 -7.80 -15.23 -10.16
CA VAL A 127 -8.79 -14.31 -9.58
C VAL A 127 -8.90 -14.60 -8.09
N ALA A 128 -8.76 -13.57 -7.25
CA ALA A 128 -8.93 -13.72 -5.81
C ALA A 128 -10.38 -14.05 -5.45
N LEU A 129 -10.57 -15.12 -4.69
CA LEU A 129 -11.87 -15.60 -4.25
C LEU A 129 -12.23 -15.06 -2.86
N PRO A 130 -13.52 -15.06 -2.49
CA PRO A 130 -13.90 -14.70 -1.12
C PRO A 130 -13.20 -15.56 -0.06
N GLY A 131 -12.58 -14.91 0.92
CA GLY A 131 -11.74 -15.55 1.95
C GLY A 131 -10.26 -15.68 1.59
N ASP A 132 -9.87 -15.51 0.33
CA ASP A 132 -8.44 -15.45 -0.05
C ASP A 132 -7.77 -14.21 0.55
N VAL A 133 -6.48 -14.32 0.87
CA VAL A 133 -5.70 -13.25 1.49
C VAL A 133 -4.80 -12.58 0.44
N LEU A 134 -5.05 -11.31 0.19
CA LEU A 134 -4.25 -10.42 -0.64
C LEU A 134 -3.22 -9.73 0.22
N VAL A 135 -1.95 -9.92 -0.10
CA VAL A 135 -0.82 -9.32 0.59
C VAL A 135 -0.14 -8.35 -0.35
N SER A 136 0.02 -7.11 0.10
CA SER A 136 0.64 -6.06 -0.69
C SER A 136 1.57 -5.19 0.12
N ASN A 137 2.59 -4.63 -0.52
CA ASN A 137 3.34 -3.53 0.07
C ASN A 137 2.45 -2.29 0.22
N TYR A 138 2.86 -1.38 1.12
CA TYR A 138 2.07 -0.20 1.48
C TYR A 138 2.91 1.07 1.35
N GLN A 139 2.57 1.89 0.36
CA GLN A 139 3.29 3.11 0.00
C GLN A 139 2.38 4.35 0.02
N SER A 140 1.13 4.22 -0.44
CA SER A 140 0.22 5.36 -0.60
C SER A 140 -1.25 4.96 -0.48
N TYR A 141 -2.13 5.95 -0.29
CA TYR A 141 -3.58 5.76 -0.40
C TYR A 141 -4.02 5.34 -1.81
N PHE A 142 -3.19 5.57 -2.83
CA PHE A 142 -3.43 5.04 -4.17
C PHE A 142 -3.35 3.51 -4.24
N ASP A 143 -2.61 2.85 -3.33
CA ASP A 143 -2.55 1.38 -3.28
C ASP A 143 -3.91 0.80 -2.94
N VAL A 144 -4.60 1.44 -1.99
CA VAL A 144 -5.97 1.10 -1.59
C VAL A 144 -6.92 1.28 -2.78
N LEU A 145 -6.83 2.40 -3.52
CA LEU A 145 -7.66 2.60 -4.72
C LEU A 145 -7.39 1.54 -5.81
N LEU A 146 -6.13 1.20 -6.05
CA LEU A 146 -5.75 0.20 -7.05
C LEU A 146 -6.30 -1.17 -6.69
N LEU A 147 -6.06 -1.63 -5.46
CA LEU A 147 -6.54 -2.94 -4.99
C LEU A 147 -8.07 -2.98 -4.90
N ALA A 148 -8.71 -1.87 -4.51
CA ALA A 148 -10.17 -1.72 -4.56
C ALA A 148 -10.70 -1.90 -5.99
N THR A 149 -10.05 -1.26 -6.98
CA THR A 149 -10.48 -1.30 -8.38
C THR A 149 -10.43 -2.71 -8.98
N TYR A 150 -9.41 -3.50 -8.66
CA TYR A 150 -9.20 -4.81 -9.30
C TYR A 150 -9.83 -5.99 -8.55
N ASP A 151 -9.73 -6.00 -7.21
CA ASP A 151 -10.12 -7.14 -6.38
C ASP A 151 -11.35 -6.87 -5.48
N ALA A 152 -11.75 -5.60 -5.35
CA ALA A 152 -12.81 -5.16 -4.42
C ALA A 152 -12.73 -5.81 -3.01
N PRO A 153 -11.54 -5.82 -2.36
CA PRO A 153 -11.35 -6.56 -1.12
C PRO A 153 -11.99 -5.87 0.08
N ILE A 154 -12.04 -6.59 1.19
CA ILE A 154 -12.20 -6.03 2.53
C ILE A 154 -10.80 -5.66 3.02
N PHE A 155 -10.56 -4.38 3.28
CA PHE A 155 -9.29 -3.92 3.81
C PHE A 155 -9.20 -4.19 5.30
N THR A 156 -7.97 -4.28 5.80
CA THR A 156 -7.75 -4.47 7.23
C THR A 156 -6.68 -3.56 7.78
N THR A 157 -6.87 -3.09 9.02
CA THR A 157 -5.79 -2.52 9.81
C THR A 157 -5.17 -3.60 10.69
N ILE A 158 -3.90 -3.41 11.02
CA ILE A 158 -3.14 -4.33 11.85
C ILE A 158 -2.77 -3.58 13.13
N SER A 159 -3.07 -4.18 14.28
CA SER A 159 -2.60 -3.72 15.58
C SER A 159 -1.18 -4.23 15.83
N GLU A 160 -0.43 -3.56 16.70
CA GLU A 160 0.95 -3.94 17.06
C GLU A 160 1.06 -5.38 17.57
N THR A 161 -0.04 -5.90 18.14
CA THR A 161 -0.15 -7.28 18.64
C THR A 161 -0.30 -8.34 17.55
N GLY A 162 -0.33 -7.95 16.26
CA GLY A 162 -0.55 -8.85 15.12
C GLY A 162 -2.02 -9.21 14.88
N ARG A 163 -2.96 -8.59 15.59
CA ARG A 163 -4.40 -8.74 15.34
C ARG A 163 -4.84 -7.86 14.18
N VAL A 164 -5.84 -8.35 13.46
CA VAL A 164 -6.35 -7.75 12.24
C VAL A 164 -7.76 -7.25 12.51
N THR A 165 -8.10 -6.05 12.01
CA THR A 165 -9.47 -5.53 12.09
C THR A 165 -9.96 -5.15 10.69
N PRO A 166 -11.10 -5.68 10.23
CA PRO A 166 -11.65 -5.31 8.93
C PRO A 166 -12.16 -3.86 8.97
N ILE A 167 -11.82 -3.10 7.95
CA ILE A 167 -12.18 -1.69 7.79
C ILE A 167 -12.77 -1.44 6.41
N SER A 168 -13.52 -0.34 6.30
CA SER A 168 -14.08 0.08 5.00
C SER A 168 -12.98 0.63 4.08
N VAL A 169 -13.27 0.68 2.77
CA VAL A 169 -12.36 1.30 1.78
C VAL A 169 -12.06 2.75 2.15
N TRP A 170 -13.06 3.49 2.64
CA TRP A 170 -12.92 4.89 3.05
C TRP A 170 -11.97 5.06 4.22
N GLN A 171 -12.10 4.20 5.24
CA GLN A 171 -11.16 4.17 6.35
C GLN A 171 -9.75 3.80 5.87
N ALA A 172 -9.64 2.85 4.92
CA ALA A 172 -8.36 2.44 4.36
C ALA A 172 -7.71 3.55 3.53
N LEU A 173 -8.48 4.35 2.80
CA LEU A 173 -7.98 5.50 2.03
C LEU A 173 -7.44 6.61 2.91
N LEU A 174 -8.04 6.81 4.08
CA LEU A 174 -7.62 7.82 5.04
C LEU A 174 -6.51 7.31 5.98
N ALA A 175 -6.36 5.99 6.15
CA ALA A 175 -5.38 5.39 7.05
C ALA A 175 -3.92 5.87 6.82
N PRO A 176 -3.40 6.03 5.58
CA PRO A 176 -2.04 6.56 5.36
C PRO A 176 -1.86 7.99 5.83
N LEU A 177 -2.94 8.77 5.90
CA LEU A 177 -2.91 10.16 6.32
C LEU A 177 -2.96 10.29 7.84
N CYS A 178 -3.50 9.28 8.53
CA CYS A 178 -3.61 9.21 9.97
C CYS A 178 -2.33 8.69 10.62
N SER A 179 -2.13 9.01 11.91
CA SER A 179 -1.01 8.47 12.67
C SER A 179 -1.17 6.96 12.86
N PRO A 180 -0.10 6.16 12.69
CA PRO A 180 -0.19 4.71 12.74
C PRO A 180 -0.43 4.20 14.18
N GLY A 181 -1.24 3.13 14.27
CA GLY A 181 -1.55 2.44 15.52
C GLY A 181 -2.40 3.25 16.50
N ALA A 182 -3.42 3.95 16.00
CA ALA A 182 -4.56 4.32 16.85
C ALA A 182 -5.36 3.03 17.13
N ASP A 183 -5.03 2.35 18.24
CA ASP A 183 -5.71 1.14 18.73
C ASP A 183 -7.13 1.48 19.21
N GLY A 184 -8.01 1.85 18.29
CA GLY A 184 -9.41 2.20 18.55
C GLY A 184 -10.42 1.29 17.83
N ALA A 185 -9.96 0.25 17.12
CA ALA A 185 -10.85 -0.65 16.40
C ALA A 185 -11.44 -1.70 17.35
N PRO A 186 -12.77 -1.79 17.50
CA PRO A 186 -13.42 -2.58 18.54
C PRO A 186 -13.32 -4.11 18.34
N VAL A 187 -13.00 -4.58 17.13
CA VAL A 187 -12.99 -6.01 16.78
C VAL A 187 -11.61 -6.42 16.30
N ALA A 188 -10.79 -6.91 17.23
CA ALA A 188 -9.47 -7.45 16.96
C ALA A 188 -9.53 -8.97 16.81
N MET A 189 -9.36 -9.46 15.58
CA MET A 189 -9.48 -10.88 15.23
C MET A 189 -8.15 -11.46 14.70
N THR A 190 -8.03 -12.79 14.69
CA THR A 190 -6.90 -13.45 14.03
C THR A 190 -7.04 -13.38 12.50
N LEU A 191 -5.95 -13.55 11.74
CA LEU A 191 -6.01 -13.52 10.28
C LEU A 191 -6.94 -14.63 9.72
N ARG A 192 -7.01 -15.79 10.39
CA ARG A 192 -7.93 -16.88 10.04
C ARG A 192 -9.39 -16.52 10.32
N GLU A 193 -9.67 -15.91 11.46
CA GLU A 193 -11.01 -15.41 11.75
C GLU A 193 -11.43 -14.33 10.74
N ALA A 194 -10.50 -13.46 10.35
CA ALA A 194 -10.75 -12.44 9.34
C ALA A 194 -11.04 -13.03 7.95
N SER A 195 -10.33 -14.09 7.55
CA SER A 195 -10.61 -14.77 6.27
C SER A 195 -11.98 -15.47 6.29
N LEU A 196 -12.33 -16.14 7.39
CA LEU A 196 -13.63 -16.78 7.56
C LEU A 196 -14.77 -15.74 7.63
N TYR A 197 -14.54 -14.62 8.31
CA TYR A 197 -15.46 -13.49 8.34
C TYR A 197 -15.71 -12.95 6.92
N ALA A 198 -14.65 -12.72 6.13
CA ALA A 198 -14.76 -12.22 4.77
C ALA A 198 -15.49 -13.18 3.81
N GLN A 199 -15.41 -14.48 4.06
CA GLN A 199 -16.08 -15.49 3.25
C GLN A 199 -17.55 -15.69 3.64
N HIS A 200 -17.85 -15.83 4.92
CA HIS A 200 -19.15 -16.32 5.39
C HIS A 200 -20.00 -15.24 6.05
N THR A 201 -19.40 -14.42 6.91
CA THR A 201 -20.11 -13.50 7.82
C THR A 201 -20.32 -12.12 7.22
N ALA A 202 -19.41 -11.65 6.36
CA ALA A 202 -19.51 -10.35 5.71
C ALA A 202 -20.76 -10.26 4.83
N THR A 203 -21.41 -9.09 4.81
CA THR A 203 -22.63 -8.84 4.02
C THR A 203 -22.41 -9.19 2.55
N THR A 204 -21.26 -8.77 2.02
CA THR A 204 -20.82 -9.09 0.66
C THR A 204 -19.51 -9.90 0.72
N PRO A 205 -19.51 -11.16 0.27
CA PRO A 205 -18.31 -12.00 0.29
C PRO A 205 -17.23 -11.43 -0.64
N ALA A 206 -16.01 -11.28 -0.13
CA ALA A 206 -14.89 -10.65 -0.83
C ALA A 206 -13.54 -11.17 -0.33
N PRO A 207 -12.44 -11.01 -1.09
CA PRO A 207 -11.11 -11.33 -0.60
C PRO A 207 -10.67 -10.34 0.49
N LEU A 208 -9.75 -10.75 1.35
CA LEU A 208 -9.21 -9.96 2.45
C LEU A 208 -7.89 -9.32 2.03
N CYS A 209 -7.74 -8.00 2.16
CA CYS A 209 -6.50 -7.30 1.82
C CYS A 209 -5.76 -6.83 3.07
N ILE A 210 -4.52 -7.28 3.21
CA ILE A 210 -3.62 -6.96 4.32
C ILE A 210 -2.35 -6.26 3.82
N PHE A 211 -1.93 -5.25 4.58
CA PHE A 211 -0.68 -4.52 4.39
C PHE A 211 0.27 -4.87 5.54
N PRO A 212 1.12 -5.90 5.42
CA PRO A 212 1.87 -6.44 6.56
C PRO A 212 2.87 -5.44 7.18
N GLU A 213 3.24 -4.39 6.44
CA GLU A 213 4.04 -3.26 6.92
C GLU A 213 3.32 -2.44 8.02
N GLY A 214 1.99 -2.51 8.11
CA GLY A 214 1.15 -1.79 9.10
C GLY A 214 1.08 -0.27 8.92
N THR A 215 1.99 0.33 8.16
CA THR A 215 2.08 1.77 7.92
C THR A 215 2.68 2.07 6.54
N PRO A 216 2.34 3.19 5.88
CA PRO A 216 2.89 3.51 4.58
C PRO A 216 4.40 3.84 4.64
N SER A 217 5.16 3.24 3.73
CA SER A 217 6.57 3.53 3.47
C SER A 217 6.73 4.57 2.35
N ASN A 218 7.96 5.05 2.14
CA ASN A 218 8.28 5.92 1.01
C ASN A 218 8.50 5.20 -0.34
N GLY A 219 8.26 3.89 -0.38
CA GLY A 219 8.41 3.05 -1.57
C GLY A 219 9.84 2.78 -2.04
N ARG A 220 10.87 3.10 -1.24
CA ARG A 220 12.27 2.69 -1.50
C ARG A 220 12.66 1.39 -0.82
N ALA A 221 11.94 1.01 0.21
CA ALA A 221 12.17 -0.20 0.99
C ALA A 221 10.82 -0.76 1.48
N VAL A 222 10.83 -2.04 1.84
CA VAL A 222 9.73 -2.70 2.54
C VAL A 222 10.03 -2.67 4.03
N LEU A 223 9.09 -2.17 4.83
CA LEU A 223 9.22 -2.09 6.28
C LEU A 223 9.23 -3.49 6.93
N ARG A 224 9.63 -3.53 8.20
CA ARG A 224 9.46 -4.72 9.04
C ARG A 224 7.97 -5.02 9.17
N PHE A 225 7.61 -6.29 9.05
CA PHE A 225 6.23 -6.70 9.19
C PHE A 225 5.81 -6.70 10.65
N THR A 226 4.55 -6.39 10.87
CA THR A 226 3.90 -6.61 12.17
C THR A 226 3.61 -8.11 12.28
N PRO A 227 3.68 -8.75 13.48
CA PRO A 227 3.60 -10.21 13.65
C PRO A 227 2.20 -10.79 13.38
N VAL A 228 1.69 -10.61 12.16
CA VAL A 228 0.38 -11.11 11.70
C VAL A 228 0.46 -12.58 11.34
N PHE A 229 1.61 -13.01 10.83
CA PHE A 229 1.80 -14.37 10.32
C PHE A 229 2.37 -15.33 11.37
N ASP A 230 2.94 -14.83 12.48
CA ASP A 230 3.50 -15.66 13.56
C ASP A 230 2.48 -16.62 14.18
N ARG A 231 1.20 -16.21 14.21
CA ARG A 231 0.09 -16.99 14.76
C ARG A 231 -0.66 -17.78 13.68
N LEU A 232 -0.20 -17.73 12.43
CA LEU A 232 -0.86 -18.36 11.31
C LEU A 232 -0.01 -19.50 10.76
N ASP A 233 -0.46 -20.73 11.01
CA ASP A 233 -0.07 -21.82 10.14
C ASP A 233 -0.77 -21.65 8.78
N VAL A 234 -0.01 -21.27 7.76
CA VAL A 234 -0.53 -21.07 6.40
C VAL A 234 -1.20 -22.34 5.86
N ALA A 235 -0.78 -23.52 6.31
CA ALA A 235 -1.43 -24.80 6.01
C ALA A 235 -2.86 -24.90 6.58
N HIS A 236 -3.13 -24.26 7.72
CA HIS A 236 -4.44 -24.25 8.38
C HIS A 236 -5.35 -23.09 7.93
N LEU A 237 -4.85 -22.15 7.13
CA LEU A 237 -5.66 -21.05 6.60
C LEU A 237 -6.74 -21.57 5.63
N GLY A 238 -6.48 -22.66 4.89
CA GLY A 238 -7.43 -23.25 3.93
C GLY A 238 -7.76 -22.38 2.70
N HIS A 239 -7.26 -21.13 2.67
CA HIS A 239 -7.45 -20.14 1.61
C HIS A 239 -6.13 -19.81 0.91
N ARG A 240 -6.21 -19.27 -0.31
CA ARG A 240 -5.01 -18.94 -1.10
C ARG A 240 -4.44 -17.60 -0.68
N VAL A 241 -3.13 -17.48 -0.75
CA VAL A 241 -2.41 -16.21 -0.55
C VAL A 241 -2.00 -15.65 -1.90
N HIS A 242 -2.35 -14.40 -2.15
CA HIS A 242 -2.03 -13.65 -3.36
C HIS A 242 -1.07 -12.53 -3.01
N VAL A 243 0.14 -12.55 -3.54
CA VAL A 243 1.11 -11.48 -3.29
C VAL A 243 1.13 -10.51 -4.45
N THR A 244 0.96 -9.22 -4.15
CA THR A 244 0.99 -8.12 -5.13
C THR A 244 2.04 -7.10 -4.72
N SER A 245 2.92 -6.74 -5.64
CA SER A 245 3.98 -5.76 -5.41
C SER A 245 3.78 -4.54 -6.30
N LEU A 246 3.60 -3.38 -5.68
CA LEU A 246 3.32 -2.09 -6.30
C LEU A 246 4.57 -1.21 -6.33
N ARG A 247 4.77 -0.50 -7.44
CA ARG A 247 5.79 0.55 -7.55
C ARG A 247 5.30 1.74 -8.34
N TYR A 248 5.41 2.92 -7.74
CA TYR A 248 5.13 4.18 -8.43
C TYR A 248 6.35 4.70 -9.19
N ARG A 249 6.12 5.12 -10.42
CA ARG A 249 7.05 5.91 -11.23
C ARG A 249 6.54 7.35 -11.26
N TRP A 250 7.32 8.25 -10.70
CA TRP A 250 6.96 9.66 -10.56
C TRP A 250 8.16 10.55 -10.93
N ARG A 251 7.87 11.75 -11.45
CA ARG A 251 8.88 12.75 -11.83
C ARG A 251 8.88 13.98 -10.94
N HIS A 252 7.70 14.41 -10.48
CA HIS A 252 7.52 15.69 -9.80
C HIS A 252 7.26 15.54 -8.29
N ALA A 253 6.11 14.97 -7.89
CA ALA A 253 5.86 14.66 -6.48
C ALA A 253 5.64 13.16 -6.29
N CYS A 254 6.20 12.65 -5.19
CA CYS A 254 6.07 11.26 -4.81
C CYS A 254 4.63 10.96 -4.35
N PRO A 255 4.00 9.86 -4.78
CA PRO A 255 2.67 9.47 -4.28
C PRO A 255 2.65 9.06 -2.80
N ALA A 256 3.78 8.62 -2.26
CA ALA A 256 3.89 8.23 -0.85
C ALA A 256 3.83 9.47 0.05
N TYR A 257 2.81 9.53 0.90
CA TYR A 257 2.70 10.56 1.93
C TYR A 257 3.45 10.08 3.17
N THR A 258 4.53 10.77 3.52
CA THR A 258 5.33 10.37 4.69
C THR A 258 5.48 11.45 5.75
N GLU A 259 5.46 12.72 5.35
CA GLU A 259 5.61 13.90 6.22
C GLU A 259 5.00 15.15 5.57
N GLY A 260 4.79 16.21 6.37
CA GLY A 260 4.32 17.52 5.92
C GLY A 260 2.80 17.71 6.01
N SER A 261 2.25 18.64 5.22
CA SER A 261 0.82 18.91 5.21
C SER A 261 0.07 17.94 4.29
N ARG A 262 -0.95 17.26 4.85
CA ARG A 262 -1.84 16.33 4.15
C ARG A 262 -2.54 16.99 2.96
N ALA A 263 -3.14 18.16 3.18
CA ALA A 263 -3.85 18.91 2.14
C ALA A 263 -2.90 19.34 1.01
N ALA A 264 -1.71 19.83 1.37
CA ALA A 264 -0.70 20.21 0.39
C ALA A 264 -0.21 19.01 -0.43
N HIS A 265 -0.14 17.81 0.17
CA HIS A 265 0.18 16.59 -0.55
C HIS A 265 -0.91 16.21 -1.56
N VAL A 266 -2.18 16.19 -1.14
CA VAL A 266 -3.31 15.89 -2.03
C VAL A 266 -3.37 16.89 -3.19
N CYS A 267 -3.28 18.20 -2.92
CA CYS A 267 -3.24 19.22 -3.97
C CYS A 267 -2.08 19.03 -4.94
N ARG A 268 -0.89 18.67 -4.43
CA ARG A 268 0.27 18.36 -5.29
C ARG A 268 0.03 17.13 -6.17
N MET A 269 -0.63 16.10 -5.65
CA MET A 269 -0.95 14.89 -6.43
C MET A 269 -2.00 15.19 -7.50
N LEU A 270 -3.05 15.94 -7.18
CA LEU A 270 -4.11 16.30 -8.12
C LEU A 270 -3.65 17.30 -9.19
N GLY A 271 -2.62 18.10 -8.90
CA GLY A 271 -1.97 18.95 -9.89
C GLY A 271 -1.12 18.20 -10.91
N GLN A 272 -0.83 16.90 -10.69
CA GLN A 272 -0.08 16.09 -11.64
C GLN A 272 -0.98 15.60 -12.76
N VAL A 273 -0.61 15.90 -14.00
CA VAL A 273 -1.36 15.43 -15.17
C VAL A 273 -1.15 13.93 -15.37
N TYR A 274 0.08 13.43 -15.19
CA TYR A 274 0.44 12.06 -15.52
C TYR A 274 1.20 11.39 -14.39
N GLN A 275 0.69 10.23 -13.98
CA GLN A 275 1.32 9.32 -13.03
C GLN A 275 1.26 7.89 -13.55
N THR A 276 2.28 7.12 -13.23
CA THR A 276 2.38 5.71 -13.65
C THR A 276 2.63 4.83 -12.45
N VAL A 277 1.88 3.74 -12.40
CA VAL A 277 2.06 2.69 -11.41
C VAL A 277 2.28 1.37 -12.13
N GLN A 278 3.22 0.60 -11.60
CA GLN A 278 3.50 -0.75 -12.07
C GLN A 278 3.08 -1.72 -10.99
N VAL A 279 2.21 -2.65 -11.36
CA VAL A 279 1.62 -3.65 -10.47
C VAL A 279 2.13 -5.01 -10.92
N ARG A 280 2.75 -5.74 -9.99
CA ARG A 280 3.25 -7.09 -10.25
C ARG A 280 2.57 -8.08 -9.33
N ARG A 281 1.75 -8.97 -9.89
CA ARG A 281 1.02 -9.99 -9.13
C ARG A 281 1.63 -11.36 -9.33
N PHE A 282 1.83 -12.08 -8.24
CA PHE A 282 2.29 -13.47 -8.26
C PHE A 282 1.10 -14.42 -8.30
N SER A 283 1.22 -15.50 -9.07
CA SER A 283 0.20 -16.55 -9.10
C SER A 283 0.17 -17.30 -7.77
N SER A 284 -1.02 -17.46 -7.16
CA SER A 284 -1.19 -18.18 -5.89
C SER A 284 -0.68 -19.62 -5.92
N ARG A 285 -0.63 -20.25 -7.10
CA ARG A 285 -0.11 -21.62 -7.25
C ARG A 285 1.40 -21.70 -7.10
N GLU A 286 2.08 -20.60 -7.42
CA GLU A 286 3.54 -20.48 -7.36
C GLU A 286 4.01 -19.98 -6.00
N VAL A 287 3.18 -19.20 -5.30
CA VAL A 287 3.44 -18.73 -3.93
C VAL A 287 3.17 -19.88 -2.94
N ARG A 288 4.08 -20.85 -2.88
CA ARG A 288 4.06 -21.92 -1.87
C ARG A 288 4.77 -21.43 -0.60
N ILE A 289 3.98 -20.91 0.34
CA ILE A 289 4.49 -20.46 1.62
C ILE A 289 4.55 -21.64 2.58
N THR A 290 5.73 -22.00 3.05
CA THR A 290 5.92 -23.11 4.00
C THR A 290 6.48 -22.60 5.32
N ALA A 291 5.86 -23.00 6.43
CA ALA A 291 6.30 -22.64 7.79
C ALA A 291 7.66 -23.25 8.17
N LYS A 292 8.02 -24.39 7.55
CA LYS A 292 9.33 -25.05 7.69
C LYS A 292 10.15 -24.83 6.41
N PRO A 293 11.43 -24.44 6.49
CA PRO A 293 12.31 -24.47 5.31
C PRO A 293 12.43 -25.92 4.85
N ALA A 294 12.10 -26.20 3.59
CA ALA A 294 12.19 -27.53 3.03
C ALA A 294 13.67 -27.95 2.95
N VAL A 295 14.09 -28.88 3.80
CA VAL A 295 15.39 -29.56 3.70
C VAL A 295 15.15 -30.86 2.94
N GLY A 296 15.49 -30.90 1.65
CA GLY A 296 15.40 -32.10 0.81
C GLY A 296 15.34 -31.82 -0.70
N PRO A 297 15.57 -32.80 -1.58
CA PRO A 297 15.61 -32.61 -3.05
C PRO A 297 14.26 -32.24 -3.68
N ALA A 298 13.15 -32.41 -2.95
CA ALA A 298 11.84 -31.84 -3.28
C ALA A 298 11.76 -30.30 -3.09
N ALA A 299 12.81 -29.68 -2.52
CA ALA A 299 13.00 -28.23 -2.49
C ALA A 299 13.29 -27.63 -3.87
N SER A 300 13.48 -28.44 -4.92
CA SER A 300 13.50 -27.98 -6.31
C SER A 300 12.19 -27.27 -6.73
N GLY A 301 11.11 -27.40 -5.95
CA GLY A 301 9.87 -26.62 -6.06
C GLY A 301 9.77 -25.38 -5.16
N ALA A 302 10.41 -25.41 -3.98
CA ALA A 302 10.45 -24.30 -3.03
C ALA A 302 11.57 -23.35 -3.45
N VAL A 303 11.20 -22.29 -4.16
CA VAL A 303 12.13 -21.34 -4.77
C VAL A 303 13.10 -20.81 -3.71
N ALA A 304 14.34 -21.30 -3.74
CA ALA A 304 15.48 -20.63 -3.12
C ALA A 304 15.65 -19.30 -3.88
N MET A 305 14.99 -18.26 -3.37
CA MET A 305 15.06 -16.91 -3.92
C MET A 305 16.46 -16.36 -3.62
N ASP A 306 17.33 -16.42 -4.62
CA ASP A 306 18.70 -15.87 -4.64
C ASP A 306 18.74 -14.32 -4.70
N GLY A 307 17.85 -13.69 -3.93
CA GLY A 307 17.74 -12.25 -3.74
C GLY A 307 17.22 -11.94 -2.34
N GLY A 308 17.50 -12.85 -1.39
CA GLY A 308 16.90 -12.93 -0.07
C GLY A 308 16.80 -11.59 0.61
N ALA A 309 15.57 -11.14 0.85
CA ALA A 309 15.33 -10.16 1.88
C ALA A 309 15.96 -10.71 3.16
N ALA A 310 16.94 -9.99 3.72
CA ALA A 310 17.64 -10.44 4.91
C ALA A 310 16.62 -10.76 6.01
N LYS A 311 16.79 -11.90 6.69
CA LYS A 311 15.98 -12.26 7.84
C LYS A 311 16.19 -11.19 8.91
N LEU A 312 15.13 -10.47 9.28
CA LEU A 312 15.20 -9.50 10.37
C LEU A 312 14.99 -10.23 11.71
N PRO A 313 15.52 -9.67 12.82
CA PRO A 313 15.27 -10.22 14.14
C PRO A 313 13.76 -10.23 14.45
N GLY A 314 13.24 -11.40 14.82
CA GLY A 314 11.82 -11.60 15.17
C GLY A 314 10.92 -12.06 14.03
N ASP A 315 11.42 -12.20 12.80
CA ASP A 315 10.60 -12.67 11.68
C ASP A 315 10.35 -14.18 11.67
N SER A 316 9.11 -14.56 11.36
CA SER A 316 8.78 -15.93 10.97
C SER A 316 9.36 -16.28 9.59
N ALA A 317 9.41 -17.59 9.29
CA ALA A 317 9.79 -18.07 7.96
C ALA A 317 8.82 -17.56 6.87
N VAL A 318 7.54 -17.43 7.23
CA VAL A 318 6.47 -16.92 6.38
C VAL A 318 6.71 -15.46 6.03
N ASP A 319 7.02 -14.63 7.01
CA ASP A 319 7.34 -13.20 6.81
C ASP A 319 8.50 -13.03 5.84
N THR A 320 9.54 -13.83 6.02
CA THR A 320 10.74 -13.77 5.18
C THR A 320 10.41 -14.14 3.73
N GLN A 321 9.59 -15.16 3.51
CA GLN A 321 9.15 -15.58 2.17
C GLN A 321 8.27 -14.51 1.50
N ILE A 322 7.27 -13.98 2.21
CA ILE A 322 6.39 -12.93 1.70
C ILE A 322 7.19 -11.66 1.40
N ALA A 323 8.09 -11.25 2.29
CA ALA A 323 8.97 -10.10 2.08
C ALA A 323 9.87 -10.30 0.85
N ALA A 324 10.38 -11.51 0.63
CA ALA A 324 11.16 -11.82 -0.57
C ALA A 324 10.33 -11.63 -1.84
N PHE A 325 9.07 -12.10 -1.88
CA PHE A 325 8.17 -11.87 -3.01
C PHE A 325 7.85 -10.38 -3.22
N LEU A 326 7.65 -9.59 -2.16
CA LEU A 326 7.41 -8.14 -2.30
C LEU A 326 8.66 -7.41 -2.82
N CYS A 327 9.85 -7.80 -2.39
CA CYS A 327 11.11 -7.14 -2.72
C CYS A 327 11.65 -7.49 -4.12
N MET A 328 11.51 -8.75 -4.54
CA MET A 328 12.13 -9.31 -5.74
C MET A 328 11.78 -8.57 -7.06
N PRO A 329 10.51 -8.21 -7.35
CA PRO A 329 10.14 -7.57 -8.60
C PRO A 329 10.82 -6.23 -8.86
N TRP A 330 11.10 -5.50 -7.78
CA TRP A 330 11.52 -4.10 -7.85
C TRP A 330 12.93 -3.89 -7.27
N ARG A 331 13.59 -4.96 -6.81
CA ARG A 331 14.86 -4.91 -6.07
C ARG A 331 14.77 -4.00 -4.85
N LEU A 332 13.63 -4.04 -4.15
CA LEU A 332 13.48 -3.31 -2.90
C LEU A 332 14.34 -3.98 -1.84
N LYS A 333 14.87 -3.19 -0.92
CA LYS A 333 15.54 -3.71 0.26
C LYS A 333 14.54 -3.74 1.42
N ARG A 334 14.79 -4.65 2.36
CA ARG A 334 14.06 -4.69 3.62
C ARG A 334 14.77 -3.84 4.66
N VAL A 335 14.01 -3.13 5.48
CA VAL A 335 14.54 -2.27 6.56
C VAL A 335 13.99 -2.68 7.91
N ASN A 336 14.78 -2.52 8.97
CA ASN A 336 14.37 -2.84 10.34
C ASN A 336 13.60 -1.70 11.02
N PHE A 337 12.71 -1.04 10.25
CA PHE A 337 11.80 -0.01 10.75
C PHE A 337 10.37 -0.49 10.56
N GLY A 338 9.49 -0.24 11.52
CA GLY A 338 8.07 -0.56 11.44
C GLY A 338 7.19 0.54 11.99
N VAL A 339 6.00 0.14 12.46
CA VAL A 339 4.98 1.01 13.04
C VAL A 339 5.48 1.88 14.21
N PRO A 340 6.17 1.34 15.25
CA PRO A 340 6.55 2.15 16.40
C PRO A 340 7.58 3.22 16.04
N GLU A 341 8.53 2.88 15.16
CA GLU A 341 9.53 3.85 14.69
C GLU A 341 8.89 4.91 13.79
N LYS A 342 7.89 4.57 12.98
CA LYS A 342 7.12 5.56 12.21
C LYS A 342 6.38 6.54 13.12
N ARG A 343 5.75 6.05 14.19
CA ARG A 343 5.05 6.90 15.17
C ARG A 343 6.02 7.89 15.82
N ALA A 344 7.18 7.40 16.26
CA ALA A 344 8.22 8.24 16.83
C ALA A 344 8.78 9.27 15.83
N PHE A 345 8.88 8.91 14.54
CA PHE A 345 9.26 9.85 13.48
C PHE A 345 8.24 10.97 13.31
N LEU A 346 6.94 10.66 13.25
CA LEU A 346 5.90 11.66 13.10
C LEU A 346 5.83 12.61 14.30
N ALA A 347 5.95 12.08 15.52
CA ALA A 347 6.04 12.89 16.73
C ALA A 347 7.23 13.86 16.68
N TYR A 348 8.41 13.38 16.26
CA TYR A 348 9.59 14.22 16.08
C TYR A 348 9.36 15.33 15.02
N VAL A 349 8.74 15.02 13.89
CA VAL A 349 8.43 16.02 12.85
C VAL A 349 7.45 17.06 13.37
N GLU A 350 6.44 16.64 14.13
CA GLU A 350 5.45 17.55 14.73
C GLU A 350 6.08 18.48 15.78
N GLU A 351 6.95 17.96 16.64
CA GLU A 351 7.73 18.77 17.59
C GLU A 351 8.59 19.80 16.88
N GLN A 352 9.25 19.42 15.79
CA GLN A 352 10.06 20.33 14.99
C GLN A 352 9.22 21.44 14.32
N GLN A 353 7.99 21.12 13.89
CA GLN A 353 7.06 22.11 13.32
C GLN A 353 6.50 23.06 14.39
N ARG A 354 6.26 22.57 15.61
CA ARG A 354 5.82 23.40 16.75
C ARG A 354 6.94 24.27 17.32
N GLY A 355 8.19 23.82 17.24
CA GLY A 355 9.37 24.49 17.77
C GLY A 355 9.97 25.60 16.90
N GLU A 356 9.40 25.91 15.73
CA GLU A 356 9.80 27.04 14.89
C GLU A 356 8.90 28.27 15.13
N PRO A 357 9.33 29.18 16.00
CA PRO A 357 9.40 30.59 15.66
C PRO A 357 10.87 31.02 15.54
N ALA A 358 11.15 31.82 14.51
CA ALA A 358 12.48 32.30 14.15
C ALA A 358 13.19 33.10 15.27
N ALA A 359 14.52 33.07 15.24
CA ALA A 359 15.48 33.86 16.03
C ALA A 359 15.69 33.44 17.50
N GLY A 360 16.80 32.76 17.78
CA GLY A 360 17.24 32.55 19.17
C GLY A 360 18.09 31.32 19.47
N ARG A 361 18.96 30.87 18.56
CA ARG A 361 20.04 29.93 18.94
C ARG A 361 21.40 30.37 18.39
N ALA A 362 21.67 31.66 18.55
CA ALA A 362 23.03 32.15 18.75
C ALA A 362 23.14 32.53 20.24
N LYS A 363 24.24 32.10 20.89
CA LYS A 363 24.59 32.24 22.32
C LYS A 363 24.00 31.19 23.27
N ARG A 364 24.76 30.11 23.41
CA ARG A 364 25.43 29.63 24.64
C ARG A 364 26.16 28.35 24.18
N LEU A 365 27.45 28.44 23.86
CA LEU A 365 28.57 28.30 24.80
C LEU A 365 28.32 27.16 25.79
#